data_AF-A0A956J5T4-F1
#
_entry.id   AF-A0A956J5T4-F1
#
_cell.length_a   1.000
_cell.length_b   1.000
_cell.length_c   1.000
_cell.angle_alpha   90.00
_cell.angle_beta   90.00
_cell.angle_gamma   90.00
#
_symmetry.space_group_name_H-M   'P 1'
#
loop_
_entity.id
_entity.type
_entity.pdbx_description
1 polymer ?
#
loop_
_entity_poly.entity_id
_entity_poly.type
_entity_poly.pdbx_seq_one_letter_code
_entity_poly.pdbx_strand_id
1 'polypeptide(L)'
;SERQAFFTSPEWSAVRRRVWARDRRSCQRCGREHRRGDPPYHVHHIGSWATHPGLRLELANLVLLCRPCHRWVHSSENTRGELLRADSSA
;
A
#
# COMPACT_ATOMS: atom_id res chain seq x y z
N SER A 1 -11.47 13.47 10.89
CA SER A 1 -10.18 13.97 10.38
C SER A 1 -10.09 13.72 8.88
N GLU A 2 -9.27 14.49 8.15
CA GLU A 2 -9.01 14.29 6.72
C GLU A 2 -8.64 12.83 6.41
N ARG A 3 -7.79 12.24 7.27
CA ARG A 3 -7.39 10.84 7.16
C ARG A 3 -8.59 9.89 7.16
N GLN A 4 -9.50 10.03 8.12
CA GLN A 4 -10.69 9.18 8.20
C GLN A 4 -11.57 9.35 6.95
N ALA A 5 -11.82 10.59 6.53
CA ALA A 5 -12.63 10.90 5.36
C ALA A 5 -12.06 10.28 4.08
N PHE A 6 -10.72 10.34 3.90
CA PHE A 6 -10.03 9.70 2.79
C PHE A 6 -10.25 8.18 2.79
N PHE A 7 -10.01 7.50 3.92
CA PHE A 7 -10.13 6.04 3.98
C PHE A 7 -11.58 5.53 3.88
N THR A 8 -12.58 6.39 4.07
CA THR A 8 -13.99 6.10 3.82
C THR A 8 -14.49 6.56 2.45
N SER A 9 -13.66 7.26 1.67
CA SER A 9 -14.07 7.85 0.39
C SER A 9 -14.36 6.80 -0.70
N PRO A 10 -15.32 7.07 -1.61
CA PRO A 10 -15.56 6.23 -2.78
C PRO A 10 -14.33 6.05 -3.68
N GLU A 11 -13.52 7.10 -3.82
CA GLU A 11 -12.30 7.13 -4.62
C GLU A 11 -11.26 6.15 -4.09
N TRP A 12 -11.05 6.16 -2.77
CA TRP A 12 -10.17 5.19 -2.12
C TRP A 12 -10.68 3.76 -2.25
N SER A 13 -11.99 3.55 -2.09
CA SER A 13 -12.62 2.24 -2.31
C SER A 13 -12.41 1.74 -3.75
N ALA A 14 -12.56 2.62 -4.74
CA ALA A 14 -12.35 2.31 -6.14
C ALA A 14 -10.90 1.96 -6.46
N VAL A 15 -9.93 2.77 -6.00
CA VAL A 15 -8.51 2.50 -6.27
C VAL A 15 -8.04 1.23 -5.57
N ARG A 16 -8.52 0.94 -4.35
CA ARG A 16 -8.23 -0.34 -3.68
C ARG A 16 -8.64 -1.53 -4.53
N ARG A 17 -9.84 -1.51 -5.12
CA ARG A 17 -10.28 -2.60 -6.00
C ARG A 17 -9.37 -2.74 -7.22
N ARG A 18 -8.94 -1.62 -7.82
CA ARG A 18 -8.00 -1.61 -8.95
C ARG A 18 -6.63 -2.18 -8.57
N VAL A 19 -6.09 -1.83 -7.40
CA VAL A 19 -4.83 -2.41 -6.88
C VAL A 19 -4.96 -3.92 -6.70
N TRP A 20 -6.02 -4.39 -6.04
CA TRP A 20 -6.27 -5.82 -5.84
C TRP A 20 -6.38 -6.61 -7.17
N ALA A 21 -7.04 -6.02 -8.17
CA ALA A 21 -7.15 -6.60 -9.50
C ALA A 21 -5.80 -6.64 -10.25
N ARG A 22 -5.06 -5.52 -10.28
CA ARG A 22 -3.74 -5.41 -10.90
C ARG A 22 -2.77 -6.42 -10.30
N ASP A 23 -2.74 -6.51 -8.97
CA ASP A 23 -1.80 -7.33 -8.22
C ASP A 23 -2.24 -8.81 -8.15
N ARG A 24 -3.32 -9.18 -8.86
CA ARG A 24 -3.86 -10.54 -8.91
C ARG A 24 -4.03 -11.15 -7.52
N ARG A 25 -4.53 -10.34 -6.58
CA ARG A 25 -4.72 -10.70 -5.17
C ARG A 25 -3.44 -11.26 -4.50
N SER A 26 -2.26 -10.94 -5.03
CA SER A 26 -0.99 -11.48 -4.57
C SER A 26 -0.11 -10.40 -3.95
N CYS A 27 0.62 -10.77 -2.90
CA CYS A 27 1.58 -9.89 -2.25
C CYS A 27 2.71 -9.58 -3.23
N GLN A 28 2.91 -8.31 -3.56
CA GLN A 28 3.90 -7.92 -4.57
C GLN A 28 5.35 -8.01 -4.08
N ARG A 29 5.57 -8.29 -2.79
CA ARG A 29 6.91 -8.54 -2.23
C ARG A 29 7.26 -10.03 -2.21
N CYS A 30 6.39 -10.87 -1.66
CA CYS A 30 6.70 -12.30 -1.45
C CYS A 30 5.97 -13.26 -2.40
N GLY A 31 5.12 -12.75 -3.30
CA GLY A 31 4.37 -13.54 -4.27
C GLY A 31 3.21 -14.37 -3.69
N ARG A 32 2.99 -14.36 -2.36
CA ARG A 32 1.88 -15.11 -1.75
C ARG A 32 0.54 -14.58 -2.25
N GLU A 33 -0.27 -15.48 -2.81
CA GLU A 33 -1.66 -15.20 -3.17
C GLU A 33 -2.57 -15.19 -1.93
N HIS A 34 -3.50 -14.23 -1.86
CA HIS A 34 -4.52 -14.15 -0.82
C HIS A 34 -5.61 -15.20 -1.08
N ARG A 35 -5.79 -16.11 -0.12
CA ARG A 35 -6.78 -17.19 -0.18
C ARG A 35 -7.95 -16.93 0.76
N ARG A 36 -9.06 -17.64 0.54
CA ARG A 36 -10.20 -17.61 1.45
C ARG A 36 -9.77 -18.05 2.85
N GLY A 37 -10.04 -17.22 3.86
CA GLY A 37 -9.62 -17.44 5.24
C GLY A 37 -8.32 -16.74 5.63
N ASP A 38 -7.55 -16.23 4.67
CA ASP A 38 -6.36 -15.43 4.98
C ASP A 38 -6.77 -14.07 5.58
N PRO A 39 -5.99 -13.54 6.54
CA PRO A 39 -6.12 -12.15 6.97
C PRO A 39 -6.07 -11.19 5.78
N PRO A 40 -6.78 -10.05 5.86
CA PRO A 40 -6.81 -9.08 4.77
C PRO A 40 -5.40 -8.56 4.47
N TYR A 41 -5.08 -8.45 3.19
CA TYR A 41 -3.87 -7.77 2.73
C TYR A 41 -4.08 -6.25 2.78
N HIS A 42 -2.98 -5.52 2.88
CA HIS A 42 -2.96 -4.07 2.97
C HIS A 42 -2.58 -3.47 1.61
N VAL A 43 -3.25 -2.38 1.25
CA VAL A 43 -2.79 -1.51 0.16
C VAL A 43 -1.85 -0.50 0.80
N HIS A 44 -0.56 -0.64 0.51
CA HIS A 44 0.53 0.17 1.02
C HIS A 44 0.77 1.38 0.12
N HIS A 45 1.04 2.54 0.72
CA HIS A 45 1.48 3.75 0.03
C HIS A 45 3.01 3.77 -0.05
N ILE A 46 3.60 3.67 -1.25
CA ILE A 46 5.05 3.67 -1.46
C ILE A 46 5.63 5.03 -1.06
N GLY A 47 5.11 6.12 -1.62
CA GLY A 47 5.27 7.47 -1.11
C GLY A 47 4.22 7.74 -0.05
N SER A 48 4.68 8.17 1.13
CA SER A 48 3.85 8.33 2.32
C SER A 48 2.62 9.19 2.06
N TRP A 49 1.47 8.76 2.60
CA TRP A 49 0.20 9.47 2.51
C TRP A 49 0.28 10.92 3.04
N ALA A 50 1.15 11.16 4.04
CA ALA A 50 1.27 12.46 4.68
C ALA A 50 2.09 13.45 3.84
N THR A 51 3.20 13.00 3.25
CA THR A 51 4.15 13.85 2.51
C THR A 51 3.82 13.97 1.03
N HIS A 52 3.06 13.01 0.47
CA HIS A 52 2.73 12.96 -0.95
C HIS A 52 1.21 12.97 -1.22
N PRO A 53 0.49 14.05 -0.89
CA PRO A 53 -0.96 14.10 -1.04
C PRO A 53 -1.45 13.88 -2.48
N GLY A 54 -0.72 14.39 -3.48
CA GLY A 54 -1.03 14.19 -4.90
C GLY A 54 -0.88 12.76 -5.38
N LEU A 55 -0.25 11.87 -4.61
CA LEU A 55 -0.02 10.47 -4.98
C LEU A 55 -0.93 9.49 -4.24
N ARG A 56 -1.84 9.97 -3.38
CA ARG A 56 -2.63 9.10 -2.49
C ARG A 56 -3.53 8.10 -3.22
N LEU A 57 -3.96 8.45 -4.44
CA LEU A 57 -4.83 7.64 -5.32
C LEU A 57 -4.10 7.14 -6.58
N GLU A 58 -2.81 7.43 -6.72
CA GLU A 58 -2.05 7.02 -7.90
C GLU A 58 -1.71 5.53 -7.81
N LEU A 59 -2.11 4.75 -8.81
CA LEU A 59 -1.88 3.30 -8.80
C LEU A 59 -0.39 2.95 -8.68
N ALA A 60 0.48 3.71 -9.33
CA ALA A 60 1.93 3.51 -9.26
C ALA A 60 2.50 3.75 -7.84
N ASN A 61 1.76 4.46 -6.98
CA ASN A 61 2.13 4.71 -5.59
C ASN A 61 1.52 3.71 -4.60
N LEU A 62 0.74 2.74 -5.09
CA LEU A 62 0.01 1.79 -4.27
C LEU A 62 0.41 0.35 -4.59
N VAL A 63 0.58 -0.47 -3.56
CA VAL A 63 1.01 -1.87 -3.72
C VAL A 63 0.32 -2.79 -2.71
N LEU A 64 -0.14 -3.96 -3.16
CA LEU A 64 -0.79 -4.94 -2.29
C LEU A 64 0.25 -5.78 -1.54
N LEU A 65 0.15 -5.81 -0.20
CA LEU A 65 1.06 -6.55 0.67
C LEU A 65 0.33 -7.40 1.70
N CYS A 66 0.82 -8.62 1.93
CA CYS A 66 0.41 -9.40 3.09
C CYS A 66 0.87 -8.71 4.38
N ARG A 67 0.19 -8.98 5.51
CA ARG A 67 0.47 -8.35 6.80
C ARG A 67 1.96 -8.45 7.24
N PRO A 68 2.65 -9.60 7.09
CA PRO A 68 4.09 -9.67 7.41
C PRO A 68 4.94 -8.75 6.54
N CYS A 69 4.71 -8.72 5.23
CA CYS A 69 5.48 -7.86 4.31
C CYS A 69 5.18 -6.38 4.57
N HIS A 70 3.93 -6.02 4.83
CA HIS A 70 3.57 -4.64 5.17
C HIS A 70 4.27 -4.15 6.44
N ARG A 71 4.39 -5.01 7.47
CA ARG A 71 5.16 -4.68 8.68
C ARG A 71 6.65 -4.56 8.40
N TRP A 72 7.21 -5.49 7.63
CA TRP A 72 8.62 -5.48 7.27
C TRP A 72 9.01 -4.22 6.50
N VAL A 73 8.16 -3.73 5.59
CA VAL A 73 8.43 -2.50 4.84
C VAL A 73 8.71 -1.31 5.76
N HIS A 74 8.06 -1.26 6.94
CA HIS A 74 8.24 -0.23 7.95
C HIS A 74 9.19 -0.63 9.09
N SER A 75 9.84 -1.80 9.03
CA SER A 75 10.81 -2.23 10.05
C SER A 75 12.22 -1.76 9.70
N SER A 76 13.11 -1.80 10.68
CA SER A 76 14.55 -1.55 10.48
C SER A 76 15.25 -2.57 9.59
N GLU A 77 14.59 -3.69 9.28
CA GLU A 77 15.14 -4.73 8.39
C GLU A 77 15.07 -4.31 6.91
N ASN A 78 14.23 -3.33 6.56
CA ASN A 78 14.14 -2.77 5.21
C ASN A 78 15.25 -1.75 4.94
N THR A 79 16.51 -2.19 5.05
CA THR A 79 17.70 -1.33 4.96
C THR A 79 17.88 -0.66 3.59
N ARG A 80 17.21 -1.18 2.55
CA ARG A 80 17.27 -0.66 1.17
C ARG A 80 16.06 0.22 0.81
N GLY A 81 15.13 0.45 1.75
CA GLY A 81 13.93 1.25 1.47
C GLY A 81 13.02 0.63 0.40
N GLU A 82 12.96 -0.70 0.31
CA GLU A 82 12.10 -1.39 -0.65
C GLU A 82 10.63 -1.00 -0.42
N LEU A 83 9.93 -0.64 -1.50
CA LEU A 83 8.55 -0.14 -1.44
C LEU A 83 8.36 1.10 -0.55
N LEU A 84 9.42 1.87 -0.34
CA LEU A 84 9.38 3.21 0.22
C LEU A 84 9.97 4.18 -0.82
N ARG A 85 9.20 5.21 -1.18
CA ARG A 85 9.75 6.35 -1.90
C ARG A 85 10.45 7.23 -0.87
N ALA A 86 11.69 7.62 -1.17
CA ALA A 86 12.39 8.61 -0.37
C ALA A 86 11.52 9.87 -0.30
N ASP A 87 11.25 10.34 0.91
CA ASP A 87 10.74 11.68 1.10
C ASP A 87 11.88 12.63 0.70
N SER A 88 11.81 13.21 -0.49
CA SER A 88 12.68 14.32 -0.84
C SER A 88 12.38 15.42 0.18
N SER A 89 13.27 15.58 1.16
CA SER A 89 13.28 16.78 1.98
C SER A 89 13.44 17.96 1.02
N ALA A 90 12.37 18.71 0.84
CA ALA A 90 12.49 20.10 0.43
C ALA A 90 13.12 20.89 1.58
#